data_AF-A0AAG5DVY8-F1
#
_entry.id   AF-A0AAG5DVY8-F1
#
_cell.length_a   1.000
_cell.length_b   1.000
_cell.length_c   1.000
_cell.angle_alpha   90.00
_cell.angle_beta   90.00
_cell.angle_gamma   90.00
#
_symmetry.space_group_name_H-M   'P 1'
#
loop_
_entity.id
_entity.type
_entity.pdbx_description
1 polymer ?
#
loop_
_entity_poly.entity_id
_entity_poly.type
_entity_poly.pdbx_seq_one_letter_code
_entity_poly.pdbx_strand_id
1 'polypeptide(L)'
;MPDFVKLNDSDYCVDFVCVPGEPDSLKCILFDMSSLWLQQLPLAAVVERENKRNPICNYTEALIRSTLLAEKAASYTLDPTSHKENPRTLTIKYYIADTPVTFEFTLKPATAEELSECVILPLWRTVLLLDAKNRALAEQLAQKDIEIEQYRAEGAELKRTTVQTAKFDRQAFDENFPVRLPPANGLDVHRILEGHAQRENLTKALQMVILPSVGHTSGNPSSSGKAIKRSPTSKWGVKKSLKKKWKHQRVDVLCTKIKFPNLPDNPLNSSLSMAERFRMRESDDDD
;
A
#
# COMPACT_ATOMS: atom_id res chain seq x y z
N MET A 1 -9.55 -5.22 -4.37
CA MET A 1 -9.24 -3.76 -4.37
C MET A 1 -10.59 -3.08 -4.40
N PRO A 2 -10.78 -1.99 -3.65
CA PRO A 2 -12.05 -1.28 -3.66
C PRO A 2 -12.38 -0.77 -5.07
N ASP A 3 -13.63 -0.90 -5.49
CA ASP A 3 -14.14 -0.40 -6.74
C ASP A 3 -14.92 0.91 -6.50
N PHE A 4 -14.59 1.95 -7.27
CA PHE A 4 -15.29 3.23 -7.26
C PHE A 4 -16.32 3.24 -8.39
N VAL A 5 -17.60 3.37 -8.02
CA VAL A 5 -18.74 3.18 -8.92
C VAL A 5 -19.78 4.26 -8.70
N LYS A 6 -20.41 4.70 -9.80
CA LYS A 6 -21.52 5.65 -9.75
C LYS A 6 -22.84 4.89 -9.67
N LEU A 7 -23.60 5.09 -8.59
CA LEU A 7 -24.89 4.45 -8.34
C LEU A 7 -25.91 5.52 -7.97
N ASN A 8 -27.07 5.53 -8.63
CA ASN A 8 -28.17 6.48 -8.33
C ASN A 8 -27.67 7.93 -8.20
N ASP A 9 -26.90 8.38 -9.19
CA ASP A 9 -26.29 9.72 -9.29
C ASP A 9 -25.24 10.10 -8.23
N SER A 10 -24.85 9.18 -7.35
CA SER A 10 -23.79 9.40 -6.35
C SER A 10 -22.61 8.45 -6.55
N ASP A 11 -21.42 8.86 -6.13
CA ASP A 11 -20.21 8.04 -6.17
C ASP A 11 -20.09 7.21 -4.90
N TYR A 12 -19.82 5.91 -5.08
CA TYR A 12 -19.67 4.94 -4.02
C TYR A 12 -18.36 4.18 -4.17
N CYS A 13 -17.76 3.82 -3.05
CA CYS A 13 -16.71 2.84 -2.93
C CYS A 13 -17.33 1.52 -2.46
N VAL A 14 -17.13 0.44 -3.22
CA VAL A 14 -17.53 -0.92 -2.86
C VAL A 14 -16.28 -1.75 -2.60
N ASP A 15 -16.24 -2.48 -1.49
CA ASP A 15 -15.14 -3.40 -1.21
C ASP A 15 -15.61 -4.71 -0.59
N PHE A 16 -14.85 -5.77 -0.86
CA PHE A 16 -15.03 -7.10 -0.30
C PHE A 16 -13.77 -7.51 0.43
N VAL A 17 -13.90 -7.80 1.71
CA VAL A 17 -12.76 -8.18 2.55
C VAL A 17 -13.06 -9.42 3.37
N CYS A 18 -12.05 -10.26 3.57
CA CYS A 18 -12.09 -11.24 4.65
C CYS A 18 -11.94 -10.52 5.99
N VAL A 19 -12.69 -10.97 6.98
CA VAL A 19 -12.60 -10.39 8.33
C VAL A 19 -11.30 -10.86 9.00
N PRO A 20 -10.45 -9.95 9.51
CA PRO A 20 -9.25 -10.34 10.23
C PRO A 20 -9.60 -11.22 11.44
N GLY A 21 -8.95 -12.39 11.55
CA GLY A 21 -9.24 -13.37 12.61
C GLY A 21 -10.41 -14.31 12.31
N GLU A 22 -11.21 -14.04 11.28
CA GLU A 22 -12.32 -14.88 10.82
C GLU A 22 -12.19 -15.15 9.31
N PRO A 23 -11.32 -16.09 8.89
CA PRO A 23 -11.03 -16.33 7.47
C PRO A 23 -12.24 -16.85 6.67
N ASP A 24 -13.23 -17.38 7.38
CA ASP A 24 -14.47 -17.91 6.82
C ASP A 24 -15.60 -16.89 6.84
N SER A 25 -15.33 -15.64 7.22
CA SER A 25 -16.29 -14.53 7.18
C SER A 25 -15.93 -13.55 6.07
N LEU A 26 -16.91 -13.23 5.23
CA LEU A 26 -16.84 -12.20 4.22
C LEU A 26 -17.56 -10.94 4.71
N LYS A 27 -16.95 -9.77 4.48
CA LYS A 27 -17.55 -8.47 4.72
C LYS A 27 -17.68 -7.69 3.41
N CYS A 28 -18.90 -7.32 3.07
CA CYS A 28 -19.21 -6.37 2.01
C CYS A 28 -19.32 -4.97 2.60
N ILE A 29 -18.65 -4.00 1.97
CA ILE A 29 -18.58 -2.62 2.41
C ILE A 29 -19.06 -1.71 1.26
N LEU A 30 -19.93 -0.76 1.60
CA LEU A 30 -20.36 0.33 0.72
C LEU A 30 -20.13 1.66 1.44
N PHE A 31 -19.40 2.57 0.81
CA PHE A 31 -19.03 3.86 1.41
C PHE A 31 -19.22 5.00 0.41
N ASP A 32 -19.94 6.06 0.80
CA ASP A 32 -20.20 7.22 -0.07
C ASP A 32 -19.41 8.48 0.32
N MET A 33 -18.31 8.30 1.05
CA MET A 33 -17.51 9.36 1.67
C MET A 33 -18.22 10.12 2.81
N SER A 34 -19.51 9.85 3.08
CA SER A 34 -20.29 10.45 4.17
C SER A 34 -20.83 9.43 5.16
N SER A 35 -21.17 8.24 4.68
CA SER A 35 -21.88 7.18 5.40
C SER A 35 -21.35 5.83 4.93
N LEU A 36 -21.33 4.88 5.86
CA LEU A 36 -20.82 3.53 5.65
C LEU A 36 -21.96 2.53 5.86
N TRP A 37 -22.10 1.59 4.94
CA TRP A 37 -22.97 0.43 5.09
C TRP A 37 -22.16 -0.83 4.94
N LEU A 38 -22.51 -1.86 5.71
CA LEU A 38 -21.81 -3.14 5.66
C LEU A 38 -22.73 -4.31 5.90
N GLN A 39 -22.29 -5.47 5.43
CA GLN A 39 -22.84 -6.76 5.80
C GLN A 39 -21.70 -7.74 5.98
N GLN A 40 -21.67 -8.41 7.13
CA GLN A 40 -20.74 -9.50 7.42
C GLN A 40 -21.51 -10.81 7.46
N LEU A 41 -21.02 -11.81 6.74
CA LEU A 41 -21.64 -13.12 6.63
C LEU A 41 -20.57 -14.22 6.61
N PRO A 42 -20.81 -15.37 7.24
CA PRO A 42 -20.01 -16.57 7.01
C PRO A 42 -20.10 -16.98 5.53
N LEU A 43 -18.98 -17.40 4.95
CA LEU A 43 -18.88 -17.81 3.56
C LEU A 43 -19.79 -19.01 3.27
N ALA A 44 -19.89 -19.95 4.21
CA ALA A 44 -20.82 -21.07 4.15
C ALA A 44 -22.28 -20.61 4.01
N ALA A 45 -22.68 -19.53 4.70
CA ALA A 45 -24.03 -18.98 4.59
C ALA A 45 -24.28 -18.35 3.21
N VAL A 46 -23.26 -17.70 2.63
CA VAL A 46 -23.35 -17.20 1.24
C VAL A 46 -23.49 -18.36 0.26
N VAL A 47 -22.66 -19.40 0.39
CA VAL A 47 -22.75 -20.62 -0.45
C VAL A 47 -24.13 -21.25 -0.37
N GLU A 48 -24.65 -21.47 0.84
CA GLU A 48 -25.97 -22.07 1.03
C GLU A 48 -27.07 -21.21 0.40
N ARG A 49 -27.01 -19.89 0.60
CA ARG A 49 -27.98 -18.95 0.02
C ARG A 49 -27.96 -18.96 -1.49
N GLU A 50 -26.79 -18.90 -2.12
CA GLU A 50 -26.69 -18.86 -3.58
C GLU A 50 -27.05 -20.21 -4.22
N ASN A 51 -26.67 -21.34 -3.61
CA ASN A 51 -27.09 -22.67 -4.07
C ASN A 51 -28.61 -22.87 -3.95
N LYS A 52 -29.26 -22.31 -2.92
CA LYS A 52 -30.72 -22.31 -2.80
C LYS A 52 -31.39 -21.42 -3.86
N ARG A 53 -30.79 -20.27 -4.17
CA ARG A 53 -31.32 -19.30 -5.16
C ARG A 53 -31.19 -19.82 -6.59
N ASN A 54 -30.07 -20.45 -6.91
CA ASN A 54 -29.81 -21.00 -8.24
C ASN A 54 -29.25 -22.44 -8.12
N PRO A 55 -30.13 -23.46 -8.06
CA PRO A 55 -29.72 -24.86 -7.93
C PRO A 55 -28.92 -25.41 -9.13
N ILE A 56 -28.92 -24.69 -10.26
CA ILE A 56 -28.21 -25.09 -11.48
C ILE A 56 -26.71 -24.81 -11.32
N CYS A 57 -26.34 -23.77 -10.58
CA CYS A 57 -24.96 -23.41 -10.31
C CYS A 57 -24.51 -24.03 -8.98
N ASN A 58 -23.44 -24.83 -9.02
CA ASN A 58 -22.83 -25.38 -7.80
C ASN A 58 -21.80 -24.39 -7.26
N TYR A 59 -22.25 -23.49 -6.38
CA TYR A 59 -21.38 -22.54 -5.71
C TYR A 59 -20.56 -23.25 -4.63
N THR A 60 -19.26 -23.02 -4.65
CA THR A 60 -18.32 -23.47 -3.61
C THR A 60 -17.72 -22.25 -2.91
N GLU A 61 -17.24 -22.42 -1.69
CA GLU A 61 -16.54 -21.36 -0.95
C GLU A 61 -15.35 -20.80 -1.74
N ALA A 62 -14.57 -21.68 -2.37
CA ALA A 62 -13.42 -21.29 -3.19
C ALA A 62 -13.84 -20.41 -4.38
N LEU A 63 -14.93 -20.79 -5.07
CA LEU A 63 -15.48 -20.00 -6.17
C LEU A 63 -15.91 -18.62 -5.68
N ILE A 64 -16.77 -18.55 -4.66
CA ILE A 64 -17.28 -17.27 -4.13
C ILE A 64 -16.11 -16.38 -3.67
N ARG A 65 -15.13 -16.95 -2.97
CA ARG A 65 -13.95 -16.23 -2.52
C ARG A 65 -13.14 -15.68 -3.71
N SER A 66 -12.92 -16.47 -4.74
CA SER A 66 -12.21 -16.04 -5.94
C SER A 66 -12.96 -14.93 -6.70
N THR A 67 -14.27 -15.07 -6.87
CA THR A 67 -15.09 -14.09 -7.59
C THR A 67 -15.20 -12.77 -6.83
N LEU A 68 -15.59 -12.79 -5.55
CA LEU A 68 -15.87 -11.56 -4.81
C LEU A 68 -14.61 -10.82 -4.36
N LEU A 69 -13.49 -11.52 -4.08
CA LEU A 69 -12.26 -10.87 -3.59
C LEU A 69 -11.24 -10.55 -4.67
N ALA A 70 -11.24 -11.29 -5.79
CA ALA A 70 -10.19 -11.17 -6.81
C ALA A 70 -10.70 -10.66 -8.16
N GLU A 71 -11.95 -10.93 -8.53
CA GLU A 71 -12.52 -10.45 -9.80
C GLU A 71 -13.18 -9.09 -9.65
N LYS A 72 -13.12 -8.30 -10.73
CA LYS A 72 -13.86 -7.05 -10.84
C LYS A 72 -15.29 -7.36 -11.26
N ALA A 73 -16.27 -6.77 -10.58
CA ALA A 73 -17.66 -6.98 -10.98
C ALA A 73 -17.94 -6.31 -12.33
N ALA A 74 -18.89 -6.89 -13.08
CA ALA A 74 -19.35 -6.35 -14.35
C ALA A 74 -20.29 -5.15 -14.15
N SER A 75 -21.13 -5.19 -13.12
CA SER A 75 -22.02 -4.09 -12.77
C SER A 75 -22.49 -4.16 -11.33
N TYR A 76 -22.85 -3.00 -10.78
CA TYR A 76 -23.45 -2.83 -9.46
C TYR A 76 -24.78 -2.12 -9.61
N THR A 77 -25.76 -2.51 -8.80
CA THR A 77 -27.07 -1.88 -8.72
C THR A 77 -27.47 -1.77 -7.27
N LEU A 78 -28.01 -0.61 -6.89
CA LEU A 78 -28.40 -0.32 -5.51
C LEU A 78 -29.88 0.04 -5.49
N ASP A 79 -30.63 -0.57 -4.58
CA ASP A 79 -32.06 -0.30 -4.45
C ASP A 79 -32.33 1.20 -4.24
N PRO A 80 -32.99 1.87 -5.20
CA PRO A 80 -33.21 3.32 -5.16
C PRO A 80 -34.24 3.73 -4.11
N THR A 81 -35.06 2.79 -3.61
CA THR A 81 -36.13 3.07 -2.65
C THR A 81 -35.63 3.11 -1.20
N SER A 82 -34.40 2.66 -0.95
CA SER A 82 -33.80 2.62 0.37
C SER A 82 -33.29 4.00 0.83
N HIS A 83 -33.89 4.53 1.91
CA HIS A 83 -33.33 5.69 2.63
C HIS A 83 -31.96 5.35 3.23
N LYS A 84 -31.07 6.34 3.34
CA LYS A 84 -29.70 6.17 3.85
C LYS A 84 -29.64 5.56 5.27
N GLU A 85 -30.63 5.84 6.10
CA GLU A 85 -30.73 5.33 7.48
C GLU A 85 -31.26 3.89 7.56
N ASN A 86 -31.74 3.33 6.46
CA ASN A 86 -32.27 1.98 6.40
C ASN A 86 -31.25 1.02 5.78
N PRO A 87 -31.43 -0.31 5.99
CA PRO A 87 -30.69 -1.30 5.24
C PRO A 87 -30.88 -1.10 3.73
N ARG A 88 -29.79 -1.26 2.97
CA ARG A 88 -29.76 -1.09 1.52
C ARG A 88 -29.40 -2.40 0.84
N THR A 89 -30.08 -2.72 -0.25
CA THR A 89 -29.78 -3.93 -1.02
C THR A 89 -28.85 -3.59 -2.16
N LEU A 90 -27.62 -4.13 -2.11
CA LEU A 90 -26.62 -4.04 -3.16
C LEU A 90 -26.63 -5.35 -3.96
N THR A 91 -26.91 -5.23 -5.25
CA THR A 91 -26.89 -6.34 -6.21
C THR A 91 -25.70 -6.18 -7.15
N ILE A 92 -24.99 -7.28 -7.37
CA ILE A 92 -23.67 -7.28 -8.01
C ILE A 92 -23.63 -8.39 -9.04
N LYS A 93 -23.23 -8.04 -10.25
CA LYS A 93 -23.22 -8.96 -11.38
C LYS A 93 -21.79 -9.28 -11.78
N TYR A 94 -21.52 -10.57 -11.98
CA TYR A 94 -20.28 -11.12 -12.53
C TYR A 94 -20.60 -11.96 -13.76
N TYR A 95 -19.58 -12.19 -14.59
CA TYR A 95 -19.62 -13.17 -15.67
C TYR A 95 -18.55 -14.21 -15.41
N ILE A 96 -18.97 -15.41 -14.98
CA ILE A 96 -18.06 -16.53 -14.72
C ILE A 96 -18.22 -17.51 -15.87
N ALA A 97 -17.18 -17.68 -16.69
CA ALA A 97 -17.23 -18.52 -17.90
C ALA A 97 -18.48 -18.23 -18.76
N ASP A 98 -18.68 -16.95 -19.08
CA ASP A 98 -19.83 -16.41 -19.85
C ASP A 98 -21.21 -16.63 -19.22
N THR A 99 -21.27 -17.16 -17.99
CA THR A 99 -22.51 -17.31 -17.25
C THR A 99 -22.72 -16.10 -16.33
N PRO A 100 -23.85 -15.37 -16.46
CA PRO A 100 -24.15 -14.26 -15.58
C PRO A 100 -24.48 -14.76 -14.18
N VAL A 101 -23.66 -14.39 -13.21
CA VAL A 101 -23.85 -14.69 -11.79
C VAL A 101 -24.18 -13.40 -11.06
N THR A 102 -25.19 -13.44 -10.20
CA THR A 102 -25.64 -12.26 -9.45
C THR A 102 -25.61 -12.56 -7.96
N PHE A 103 -24.92 -11.72 -7.20
CA PHE A 103 -24.90 -11.76 -5.73
C PHE A 103 -25.70 -10.58 -5.17
N GLU A 104 -26.32 -10.81 -4.02
CA GLU A 104 -27.14 -9.81 -3.34
C GLU A 104 -26.72 -9.69 -1.87
N PHE A 105 -26.53 -8.46 -1.42
CA PHE A 105 -26.11 -8.14 -0.07
C PHE A 105 -27.06 -7.10 0.52
N THR A 106 -27.53 -7.35 1.74
CA THR A 106 -28.37 -6.43 2.52
C THR A 106 -27.48 -5.72 3.53
N LEU A 107 -27.09 -4.50 3.20
CA LEU A 107 -26.12 -3.70 3.92
C LEU A 107 -26.82 -2.86 4.98
N LYS A 108 -26.49 -3.06 6.26
CA LYS A 108 -26.98 -2.19 7.34
C LYS A 108 -26.10 -0.94 7.44
N PRO A 109 -26.65 0.21 7.89
CA PRO A 109 -25.83 1.34 8.29
C PRO A 109 -24.82 0.90 9.36
N ALA A 110 -23.57 1.34 9.20
CA ALA A 110 -22.48 0.99 10.11
C ALA A 110 -22.55 1.81 11.40
N THR A 111 -22.12 1.21 12.51
CA THR A 111 -21.92 1.94 13.77
C THR A 111 -20.68 2.83 13.70
N ALA A 112 -20.55 3.76 14.66
CA ALA A 112 -19.35 4.60 14.77
C ALA A 112 -18.07 3.77 14.99
N GLU A 113 -18.18 2.65 15.71
CA GLU A 113 -17.07 1.71 15.92
C GLU A 113 -16.69 1.02 14.61
N GLU A 114 -17.67 0.51 13.86
CA GLU A 114 -17.45 -0.13 12.56
C GLU A 114 -16.84 0.85 11.53
N LEU A 115 -17.30 2.11 11.53
CA LEU A 115 -16.70 3.17 10.71
C LEU A 115 -15.25 3.46 11.09
N SER A 116 -14.97 3.51 12.39
CA SER A 116 -13.62 3.71 12.91
C SER A 116 -12.71 2.58 12.44
N GLU A 117 -13.12 1.33 12.63
CA GLU A 117 -12.34 0.16 12.26
C GLU A 117 -12.14 -0.02 10.75
N CYS A 118 -13.16 0.26 9.94
CA CYS A 118 -13.10 0.05 8.50
C CYS A 118 -12.40 1.19 7.75
N VAL A 119 -12.48 2.42 8.25
CA VAL A 119 -12.04 3.61 7.51
C VAL A 119 -11.00 4.40 8.30
N ILE A 120 -11.35 4.89 9.49
CA ILE A 120 -10.55 5.89 10.21
C ILE A 120 -9.20 5.31 10.66
N LEU A 121 -9.20 4.16 11.35
CA LEU A 121 -7.98 3.54 11.86
C LEU A 121 -7.06 3.07 10.72
N PRO A 122 -7.53 2.39 9.66
CA PRO A 122 -6.69 2.02 8.51
C PRO A 122 -6.06 3.23 7.80
N LEU A 123 -6.82 4.32 7.64
CA LEU A 123 -6.28 5.56 7.05
C LEU A 123 -5.17 6.14 7.91
N TRP A 124 -5.40 6.27 9.22
CA TRP A 124 -4.37 6.75 10.13
C TRP A 124 -3.11 5.88 10.17
N ARG A 125 -3.29 4.55 10.16
CA ARG A 125 -2.16 3.61 10.07
C ARG A 125 -1.37 3.83 8.78
N THR A 126 -2.05 4.05 7.66
CA THR A 126 -1.43 4.32 6.37
C THR A 126 -0.65 5.63 6.38
N VAL A 127 -1.26 6.70 6.91
CA VAL A 127 -0.62 8.02 7.04
C VAL A 127 0.66 7.93 7.87
N LEU A 128 0.62 7.30 9.04
CA LEU A 128 1.80 7.12 9.90
C LEU A 128 2.89 6.26 9.26
N LEU A 129 2.50 5.20 8.52
CA LEU A 129 3.45 4.35 7.80
C LEU A 129 4.15 5.13 6.70
N LEU A 130 3.43 5.96 5.95
CA LEU A 130 4.00 6.79 4.89
C LEU A 130 4.91 7.89 5.45
N ASP A 131 4.50 8.55 6.53
CA ASP A 131 5.34 9.51 7.26
C ASP A 131 6.66 8.88 7.73
N ALA A 132 6.60 7.72 8.37
CA ALA A 132 7.78 7.00 8.82
C ALA A 132 8.71 6.62 7.67
N LYS A 133 8.15 6.19 6.52
CA LYS A 133 8.94 5.92 5.31
C LYS A 133 9.60 7.18 4.77
N ASN A 134 8.89 8.30 4.71
CA ASN A 134 9.44 9.56 4.22
C ASN A 134 10.59 10.06 5.10
N ARG A 135 10.48 9.90 6.43
CA ARG A 135 11.58 10.24 7.36
C ARG A 135 12.78 9.30 7.21
N ALA A 136 12.55 7.99 7.13
CA ALA A 136 13.62 7.03 6.92
C ALA A 136 14.37 7.24 5.59
N LEU A 137 13.64 7.59 4.52
CA LEU A 137 14.25 7.93 3.23
C LEU A 137 15.08 9.22 3.31
N ALA A 138 14.61 10.23 4.03
CA ALA A 138 15.38 11.46 4.24
C ALA A 138 16.68 11.21 5.02
N GLU A 139 16.63 10.39 6.06
CA GLU A 139 17.83 9.96 6.81
C GLU A 139 18.81 9.19 5.91
N GLN A 140 18.29 8.28 5.06
CA GLN A 140 19.11 7.56 4.09
C GLN A 140 19.78 8.48 3.07
N LEU A 141 19.08 9.50 2.58
CA LEU A 141 19.65 10.50 1.68
C LEU A 141 20.76 11.30 2.37
N ALA A 142 20.54 11.76 3.61
CA ALA A 142 21.56 12.45 4.38
C ALA A 142 22.81 11.58 4.60
N GLN A 143 22.63 10.29 4.91
CA GLN A 143 23.75 9.36 5.06
C GLN A 143 24.51 9.15 3.73
N LYS A 144 23.80 9.12 2.61
CA LYS A 144 24.41 8.99 1.28
C LYS A 144 25.17 10.25 0.87
N ASP A 145 24.69 11.42 1.24
CA ASP A 145 25.42 12.68 1.01
C ASP A 145 26.74 12.71 1.80
N ILE A 146 26.75 12.22 3.05
CA ILE A 146 27.98 12.08 3.85
C ILE A 146 28.96 11.11 3.16
N GLU A 147 28.47 9.98 2.65
CA GLU A 147 29.28 9.00 1.91
C GLU A 147 29.88 9.61 0.63
N ILE A 148 29.11 10.40 -0.12
CA ILE A 148 29.59 11.10 -1.32
C ILE A 148 30.64 12.17 -0.96
N GLU A 149 30.42 12.94 0.11
CA GLU A 149 31.38 13.93 0.61
C GLU A 149 32.69 13.26 1.03
N GLN A 150 32.62 12.09 1.68
CA GLN A 150 33.79 11.30 2.05
C GLN A 150 34.59 10.84 0.81
N TYR A 151 33.93 10.29 -0.21
CA TYR A 151 34.63 9.89 -1.44
C TYR A 151 35.36 11.06 -2.11
N ARG A 152 34.75 12.25 -2.12
CA ARG A 152 35.40 13.45 -2.65
C ARG A 152 36.61 13.86 -1.80
N ALA A 153 36.52 13.77 -0.48
CA ALA A 153 37.62 14.08 0.43
C ALA A 153 38.81 13.11 0.28
N GLU A 154 38.54 11.85 -0.06
CA GLU A 154 39.55 10.82 -0.35
C GLU A 154 40.18 10.97 -1.76
N GLY A 155 39.75 11.96 -2.55
CA GLY A 155 40.28 12.24 -3.88
C GLY A 155 39.59 11.46 -5.02
N ALA A 156 38.43 10.86 -4.78
CA ALA A 156 37.67 10.22 -5.83
C ALA A 156 37.04 11.26 -6.78
N GLU A 157 37.33 11.12 -8.07
CA GLU A 157 36.75 11.97 -9.11
C GLU A 157 35.66 11.25 -9.91
N LEU A 158 34.59 11.96 -10.22
CA LEU A 158 33.48 11.47 -11.03
C LEU A 158 33.88 11.46 -12.51
N LYS A 159 33.85 10.27 -13.14
CA LYS A 159 34.08 10.13 -14.60
C LYS A 159 32.92 10.67 -15.45
N ARG A 160 31.71 10.73 -14.91
CA ARG A 160 30.50 11.23 -15.57
C ARG A 160 29.90 12.33 -14.70
N THR A 161 29.91 13.56 -15.17
CA THR A 161 29.34 14.71 -14.42
C THR A 161 27.81 14.64 -14.36
N THR A 162 27.15 13.97 -15.30
CA THR A 162 25.69 13.83 -15.35
C THR A 162 25.08 13.03 -14.20
N VAL A 163 25.88 12.26 -13.46
CA VAL A 163 25.40 11.50 -12.28
C VAL A 163 25.62 12.26 -10.97
N GLN A 164 26.20 13.46 -11.02
CA GLN A 164 26.39 14.28 -9.84
C GLN A 164 25.03 14.78 -9.34
N THR A 165 24.72 14.47 -8.09
CA THR A 165 23.53 14.96 -7.40
C THR A 165 23.87 16.18 -6.54
N ALA A 166 22.90 17.07 -6.36
CA ALA A 166 22.95 18.09 -5.33
C ALA A 166 22.75 17.44 -3.95
N LYS A 167 23.28 18.09 -2.90
CA LYS A 167 23.03 17.67 -1.51
C LYS A 167 21.53 17.76 -1.23
N PHE A 168 20.99 16.76 -0.57
CA PHE A 168 19.59 16.73 -0.21
C PHE A 168 19.29 17.77 0.87
N ASP A 169 18.38 18.69 0.56
CA ASP A 169 17.83 19.66 1.50
C ASP A 169 16.36 19.29 1.77
N ARG A 170 16.09 18.94 3.02
CA ARG A 170 14.75 18.53 3.45
C ARG A 170 13.74 19.67 3.36
N GLN A 171 14.13 20.88 3.75
CA GLN A 171 13.23 22.03 3.77
C GLN A 171 12.87 22.42 2.34
N ALA A 172 13.87 22.55 1.46
CA ALA A 172 13.62 22.84 0.05
C ALA A 172 12.79 21.75 -0.64
N PHE A 173 12.95 20.48 -0.25
CA PHE A 173 12.11 19.39 -0.75
C PHE A 173 10.66 19.55 -0.31
N ASP A 174 10.41 19.80 0.99
CA ASP A 174 9.04 19.94 1.51
C ASP A 174 8.33 21.18 0.95
N GLU A 175 9.07 22.27 0.68
CA GLU A 175 8.56 23.48 0.01
C GLU A 175 8.19 23.24 -1.45
N ASN A 176 8.97 22.43 -2.18
CA ASN A 176 8.70 22.08 -3.59
C ASN A 176 7.61 21.00 -3.73
N PHE A 177 7.44 20.16 -2.71
CA PHE A 177 6.47 19.06 -2.69
C PHE A 177 5.54 19.16 -1.47
N PRO A 178 4.77 20.25 -1.33
CA PRO A 178 3.93 20.44 -0.16
C PRO A 178 2.79 19.42 -0.15
N VAL A 179 2.55 18.84 1.03
CA VAL A 179 1.36 17.99 1.25
C VAL A 179 0.13 18.89 1.17
N ARG A 180 -0.59 18.84 0.05
CA ARG A 180 -1.84 19.60 -0.13
C ARG A 180 -2.92 19.00 0.75
N LEU A 181 -3.20 19.65 1.88
CA LEU A 181 -4.33 19.32 2.74
C LEU A 181 -5.54 20.19 2.36
N PRO A 182 -6.78 19.68 2.47
CA PRO A 182 -7.97 20.48 2.28
C PRO A 182 -8.02 21.67 3.27
N PRO A 183 -8.55 22.83 2.87
CA PRO A 183 -8.58 24.02 3.72
C PRO A 183 -9.39 23.82 5.02
N ALA A 184 -8.65 23.87 6.14
CA ALA A 184 -8.92 24.35 7.51
C ALA A 184 -10.22 24.04 8.28
N ASN A 185 -11.24 23.34 7.75
CA ASN A 185 -12.42 22.98 8.56
C ASN A 185 -12.30 21.59 9.23
N GLY A 186 -11.08 21.10 9.42
CA GLY A 186 -10.85 19.73 9.86
C GLY A 186 -9.59 19.53 10.70
N LEU A 187 -9.25 18.25 10.87
CA LEU A 187 -8.12 17.78 11.66
C LEU A 187 -6.79 18.22 11.03
N ASP A 188 -5.98 18.97 11.78
CA ASP A 188 -4.64 19.37 11.35
C ASP A 188 -3.68 18.17 11.42
N VAL A 189 -3.64 17.42 10.32
CA VAL A 189 -2.78 16.23 10.18
C VAL A 189 -1.30 16.61 10.29
N HIS A 190 -0.91 17.79 9.80
CA HIS A 190 0.49 18.23 9.80
C HIS A 190 1.00 18.37 11.24
N ARG A 191 0.23 19.08 12.07
CA ARG A 191 0.54 19.23 13.50
C ARG A 191 0.65 17.90 14.24
N ILE A 192 -0.16 16.91 13.87
CA ILE A 192 -0.11 15.57 14.47
C ILE A 192 1.16 14.81 14.06
N LEU A 193 1.61 14.98 12.81
CA LEU A 193 2.79 14.29 12.27
C LEU A 193 4.11 14.91 12.73
N GLU A 194 4.19 16.24 12.82
CA GLU A 194 5.35 16.96 13.34
C GLU A 194 5.57 16.72 14.84
N GLY A 195 4.48 16.62 15.59
CA GLY A 195 4.51 16.39 17.02
C GLY A 195 4.97 14.99 17.39
N HIS A 196 6.21 14.85 17.86
CA HIS A 196 6.78 13.55 18.27
C HIS A 196 5.88 12.80 19.27
N ALA A 197 5.44 13.50 20.33
CA ALA A 197 4.60 12.91 21.38
C ALA A 197 3.22 12.49 20.86
N GLN A 198 2.59 13.32 20.01
CA GLN A 198 1.30 13.03 19.39
C GLN A 198 1.40 11.80 18.49
N ARG A 199 2.44 11.75 17.66
CA ARG A 199 2.71 10.62 16.77
C ARG A 199 2.95 9.32 17.55
N GLU A 200 3.75 9.35 18.61
CA GLU A 200 3.98 8.17 19.44
C GLU A 200 2.70 7.68 20.12
N ASN A 201 1.91 8.60 20.69
CA ASN A 201 0.64 8.26 21.31
C ASN A 201 -0.32 7.64 20.30
N LEU A 202 -0.41 8.19 19.10
CA LEU A 202 -1.25 7.66 18.04
C LEU A 202 -0.75 6.29 17.54
N THR A 203 0.57 6.11 17.40
CA THR A 203 1.18 4.82 17.02
C THR A 203 0.86 3.74 18.05
N LYS A 204 0.95 4.06 19.35
CA LYS A 204 0.58 3.17 20.46
C LYS A 204 -0.91 2.86 20.45
N ALA A 205 -1.78 3.87 20.29
CA ALA A 205 -3.22 3.71 20.22
C ALA A 205 -3.66 2.81 19.05
N LEU A 206 -2.98 2.92 17.91
CA LEU A 206 -3.23 2.09 16.72
C LEU A 206 -2.56 0.72 16.76
N GLN A 207 -1.82 0.42 17.84
CA GLN A 207 -1.05 -0.82 18.05
C GLN A 207 -0.07 -1.10 16.90
N MET A 208 0.52 -0.04 16.34
CA MET A 208 1.48 -0.16 15.24
C MET A 208 2.88 -0.46 15.76
N VAL A 209 3.56 -1.41 15.11
CA VAL A 209 5.01 -1.62 15.25
C VAL A 209 5.69 -1.12 13.99
N ILE A 210 6.34 0.04 14.08
CA ILE A 210 7.14 0.59 12.98
C ILE A 210 8.58 0.14 13.22
N LEU A 211 9.05 -0.83 12.43
CA LEU A 211 10.44 -1.26 12.50
C LEU A 211 11.35 -0.16 11.94
N PRO A 212 12.48 0.16 12.61
CA PRO A 212 13.48 1.05 12.04
C PRO A 212 14.01 0.45 10.73
N SER A 213 14.24 1.30 9.73
CA SER A 213 14.87 0.90 8.47
C SER A 213 16.22 0.26 8.77
N VAL A 214 16.40 -1.01 8.39
CA VAL A 214 17.70 -1.68 8.51
C VAL A 214 18.62 -1.05 7.48
N GLY A 215 19.57 -0.23 7.94
CA GLY A 215 20.62 0.29 7.08
C GLY A 215 21.39 -0.88 6.44
N HIS A 216 21.30 -1.01 5.12
CA HIS A 216 22.22 -1.85 4.38
C HIS A 216 23.61 -1.20 4.49
N THR A 217 24.45 -1.75 5.36
CA THR A 217 25.89 -1.52 5.32
C THR A 217 26.40 -1.97 3.95
N SER A 218 26.72 -1.00 3.10
CA SER A 218 27.38 -1.23 1.81
C SER A 218 28.73 -1.89 2.08
N GLY A 219 28.91 -3.11 1.57
CA GLY A 219 30.20 -3.79 1.58
C GLY A 219 31.10 -3.22 0.47
N ASN A 220 32.30 -2.78 0.85
CA ASN A 220 33.35 -2.38 -0.10
C ASN A 220 33.68 -3.52 -1.08
N PRO A 221 33.78 -3.26 -2.40
CA PRO A 221 34.42 -4.19 -3.32
C PRO A 221 35.93 -3.91 -3.31
N SER A 222 36.69 -4.64 -2.50
CA SER A 222 38.16 -4.66 -2.63
C SER A 222 38.54 -5.52 -3.84
N SER A 223 39.02 -4.85 -4.87
CA SER A 223 39.79 -5.46 -5.95
C SER A 223 41.17 -5.88 -5.43
N SER A 224 41.47 -7.17 -5.44
CA SER A 224 42.85 -7.63 -5.72
C SER A 224 42.84 -9.09 -6.14
N GLY A 225 43.31 -9.34 -7.37
CA GLY A 225 43.65 -10.68 -7.81
C GLY A 225 44.92 -11.16 -7.12
N LYS A 226 44.91 -12.42 -6.67
CA LYS A 226 46.01 -13.38 -6.85
C LYS A 226 45.50 -14.78 -6.50
N ALA A 227 45.67 -15.68 -7.45
CA ALA A 227 45.49 -17.11 -7.27
C ALA A 227 46.53 -17.67 -6.29
N ILE A 228 46.17 -18.70 -5.52
CA ILE A 228 46.98 -19.90 -5.22
C ILE A 228 46.07 -20.98 -4.61
N LYS A 229 46.25 -22.21 -5.09
CA LYS A 229 45.51 -23.42 -4.74
C LYS A 229 46.02 -24.08 -3.44
N ARG A 230 45.17 -24.96 -2.89
CA ARG A 230 45.43 -26.19 -2.09
C ARG A 230 45.22 -26.11 -0.56
N SER A 231 44.17 -26.79 -0.11
CA SER A 231 44.05 -27.48 1.19
C SER A 231 45.03 -28.70 1.26
N PRO A 232 45.18 -29.47 2.37
CA PRO A 232 44.32 -29.56 3.55
C PRO A 232 45.00 -29.84 4.92
N THR A 233 44.15 -30.00 5.94
CA THR A 233 44.32 -30.68 7.26
C THR A 233 45.00 -29.93 8.41
N SER A 234 44.24 -29.65 9.48
CA SER A 234 44.33 -30.42 10.73
C SER A 234 43.23 -30.02 11.71
N LYS A 235 42.86 -31.01 12.55
CA LYS A 235 41.85 -30.96 13.61
C LYS A 235 42.27 -30.00 14.73
N TRP A 236 41.29 -29.50 15.49
CA TRP A 236 41.16 -29.59 16.96
C TRP A 236 40.22 -28.50 17.49
N GLY A 237 39.45 -28.85 18.53
CA GLY A 237 39.05 -27.86 19.54
C GLY A 237 37.58 -27.47 19.56
N VAL A 238 36.76 -28.33 20.17
CA VAL A 238 35.45 -28.00 20.74
C VAL A 238 35.55 -26.77 21.63
N LYS A 239 34.80 -25.71 21.33
CA LYS A 239 34.35 -24.72 22.33
C LYS A 239 32.86 -24.43 22.15
N LYS A 240 32.13 -24.76 23.21
CA LYS A 240 30.69 -24.54 23.43
C LYS A 240 30.36 -23.06 23.21
N SER A 241 29.33 -22.78 22.43
CA SER A 241 28.70 -21.46 22.40
C SER A 241 27.20 -21.60 22.66
N LEU A 242 26.73 -20.90 23.70
CA LEU A 242 25.35 -20.83 24.13
C LEU A 242 24.46 -20.34 22.97
N LYS A 243 23.66 -21.24 22.39
CA LYS A 243 22.54 -20.84 21.54
C LYS A 243 21.41 -20.32 22.43
N LYS A 244 21.38 -19.02 22.71
CA LYS A 244 20.15 -18.33 23.11
C LYS A 244 19.20 -18.35 21.91
N LYS A 245 18.30 -19.34 21.89
CA LYS A 245 17.16 -19.40 20.96
C LYS A 245 16.21 -18.25 21.31
N TRP A 246 16.28 -17.17 20.56
CA TRP A 246 15.19 -16.19 20.51
C TRP A 246 14.09 -16.79 19.64
N LYS A 247 12.96 -17.12 20.26
CA LYS A 247 11.74 -17.47 19.54
C LYS A 247 11.23 -16.16 18.92
N HIS A 248 11.36 -16.00 17.61
CA HIS A 248 10.61 -14.99 16.89
C HIS A 248 9.15 -15.42 16.87
N GLN A 249 8.33 -14.77 17.70
CA GLN A 249 6.90 -14.74 17.52
C GLN A 249 6.63 -13.87 16.30
N ARG A 250 6.41 -14.49 15.14
CA ARG A 250 5.90 -13.80 13.95
C ARG A 250 4.52 -13.28 14.30
N VAL A 251 4.43 -11.97 14.55
CA VAL A 251 3.17 -11.24 14.42
C VAL A 251 3.17 -10.77 12.98
N ASP A 252 2.56 -11.55 12.10
CA ASP A 252 2.30 -11.14 10.73
C ASP A 252 1.37 -9.93 10.79
N VAL A 253 1.92 -8.73 10.56
CA VAL A 253 1.12 -7.55 10.28
C VAL A 253 0.57 -7.75 8.87
N LEU A 254 -0.65 -8.30 8.78
CA LEU A 254 -1.47 -8.28 7.57
C LEU A 254 -1.92 -6.84 7.30
N CYS A 255 -0.98 -6.00 6.88
CA CYS A 255 -1.30 -4.91 5.98
C CYS A 255 -1.30 -5.56 4.59
N THR A 256 -2.49 -5.84 4.06
CA THR A 256 -2.63 -6.22 2.65
C THR A 256 -1.79 -5.27 1.82
N LYS A 257 -1.02 -5.81 0.86
CA LYS A 257 -0.26 -4.99 -0.09
C LYS A 257 -1.24 -4.04 -0.77
N ILE A 258 -1.33 -2.80 -0.31
CA ILE A 258 -2.00 -1.72 -1.02
C ILE A 258 -1.15 -1.49 -2.27
N LYS A 259 -1.54 -2.12 -3.39
CA LYS A 259 -1.06 -1.72 -4.71
C LYS A 259 -1.74 -0.41 -5.03
N PHE A 260 -0.96 0.68 -5.04
CA PHE A 260 -1.43 1.94 -5.59
C PHE A 260 -1.67 1.76 -7.10
N PRO A 261 -2.74 2.34 -7.67
CA PRO A 261 -2.84 2.47 -9.12
C PRO A 261 -1.63 3.26 -9.63
N ASN A 262 -1.07 2.85 -10.77
CA ASN A 262 -0.07 3.67 -11.46
C ASN A 262 -0.70 5.03 -11.70
N LEU A 263 -0.09 6.09 -11.13
CA LEU A 263 -0.47 7.46 -11.45
C LEU A 263 -0.43 7.63 -12.97
N PRO A 264 -1.41 8.31 -13.60
CA PRO A 264 -1.31 8.64 -15.00
C PRO A 264 -0.01 9.42 -15.23
N ASP A 265 0.72 9.05 -16.29
CA ASP A 265 1.92 9.74 -16.69
C ASP A 265 1.64 11.23 -16.75
N ASN A 266 2.40 11.98 -15.96
CA ASN A 266 2.40 13.43 -15.94
C ASN A 266 2.54 13.90 -17.42
N PRO A 267 1.71 14.83 -17.94
CA PRO A 267 1.75 15.24 -19.36
C PRO A 267 3.06 15.95 -19.77
N LEU A 268 4.06 16.01 -18.89
CA LEU A 268 5.44 16.40 -19.20
C LEU A 268 6.33 15.22 -19.62
N ASN A 269 5.85 13.98 -19.51
CA ASN A 269 6.51 12.78 -20.04
C ASN A 269 5.80 12.30 -21.33
N SER A 270 5.75 13.16 -22.35
CA SER A 270 5.56 12.64 -23.71
C SER A 270 6.80 11.82 -24.07
N SER A 271 6.59 10.57 -24.43
CA SER A 271 7.59 9.59 -24.88
C SER A 271 8.31 10.07 -26.15
N LEU A 272 9.30 10.94 -25.99
CA LEU A 272 10.32 11.20 -27.01
C LEU A 272 11.57 10.47 -26.58
N SER A 273 12.07 9.60 -27.46
CA SER A 273 13.31 8.89 -27.23
C SER A 273 14.47 9.90 -27.12
N MET A 274 15.48 9.57 -26.33
CA MET A 274 16.64 10.43 -26.11
C MET A 274 17.34 10.82 -27.43
N ALA A 275 17.22 9.98 -28.48
CA ALA A 275 17.73 10.24 -29.82
C ALA A 275 16.96 11.32 -30.59
N GLU A 276 15.66 11.50 -30.33
CA GLU A 276 14.84 12.52 -31.00
C GLU A 276 15.04 13.91 -30.38
N ARG A 277 15.36 13.98 -29.08
CA ARG A 277 15.69 15.25 -28.41
C ARG A 277 17.01 15.86 -28.86
N PHE A 278 17.96 15.06 -29.33
CA PHE A 278 19.22 15.56 -29.90
C PHE A 278 19.04 16.10 -31.32
N ARG A 279 18.10 15.56 -32.10
CA ARG A 279 17.92 15.94 -33.51
C ARG A 279 17.22 17.29 -33.70
N MET A 280 16.39 17.71 -32.73
CA MET A 280 15.70 19.01 -32.74
C MET A 280 16.59 20.18 -32.29
N ARG A 281 17.79 19.93 -31.75
CA ARG A 281 18.67 20.98 -31.22
C ARG A 281 19.80 21.38 -32.17
N GLU A 282 19.93 20.70 -33.31
CA GLU A 282 20.91 21.00 -34.38
C GLU A 282 20.25 21.77 -35.54
N SER A 283 19.01 22.25 -35.41
CA SER A 283 18.28 22.92 -36.49
C SER A 283 18.07 24.42 -36.28
N ASP A 284 18.47 24.98 -35.14
CA ASP A 284 18.18 26.37 -34.76
C ASP A 284 19.43 27.27 -34.73
N ASP A 285 20.58 26.80 -35.20
CA ASP A 285 21.80 27.60 -35.39
C ASP A 285 22.17 27.65 -36.88
N ASP A 286 21.33 28.29 -37.69
CA ASP A 286 21.70 28.90 -38.98
C ASP A 286 20.56 29.84 -39.42
N ASP A 287 20.62 31.10 -38.98
CA ASP A 287 20.23 32.32 -39.72
C ASP A 287 20.62 33.60 -38.94
#